data_AF-A0A945JIK7-F1
#
_entry.id   AF-A0A945JIK7-F1
#
_cell.length_a   1.000
_cell.length_b   1.000
_cell.length_c   1.000
_cell.angle_alpha   90.00
_cell.angle_beta   90.00
_cell.angle_gamma   90.00
#
_symmetry.space_group_name_H-M   'P 1'
#
loop_
_entity.id
_entity.type
_entity.pdbx_description
1 polymer ?
#
loop_
_entity_poly.entity_id
_entity_poly.type
_entity_poly.pdbx_seq_one_letter_code
_entity_poly.pdbx_strand_id
1 'polypeptide(L)'
;MDEKFDHFLDITSEVCPMTFVKTRLLIEKMGTGETAEIRLTGGEPLENVPASVTELGHTILGIERDGAKGDKEIHCLRIQKT
;
A
#
# COMPACT_ATOMS: atom_id res chain seq x y z
N MET A 1 4.62 3.33 -21.31
CA MET A 1 4.08 4.54 -20.65
C MET A 1 4.07 4.24 -19.17
N ASP A 2 4.95 4.89 -18.43
CA ASP A 2 5.18 4.68 -17.01
C ASP A 2 3.96 5.18 -16.22
N GLU A 3 3.19 4.25 -15.64
CA GLU A 3 2.25 4.58 -14.56
C GLU A 3 3.09 5.17 -13.42
N LYS A 4 3.16 6.50 -13.35
CA LYS A 4 3.96 7.26 -12.38
C LYS A 4 3.26 7.23 -11.02
N PHE A 5 3.64 6.27 -10.19
CA PHE A 5 3.50 6.42 -8.74
C PHE A 5 4.75 7.15 -8.24
N ASP A 6 4.59 8.21 -7.45
CA ASP A 6 5.74 8.92 -6.86
C ASP A 6 6.46 8.02 -5.86
N HIS A 7 5.71 7.13 -5.22
CA HIS A 7 6.21 6.25 -4.19
C HIS A 7 5.77 4.81 -4.42
N PHE A 8 6.66 3.88 -4.14
CA PHE A 8 6.40 2.45 -4.19
C PHE A 8 6.93 1.77 -2.94
N LEU A 9 6.13 0.89 -2.34
CA LEU A 9 6.48 0.16 -1.14
C LEU A 9 6.09 -1.32 -1.27
N ASP A 10 7.08 -2.21 -1.24
CA ASP A 10 6.84 -3.65 -1.16
C ASP A 10 6.91 -4.12 0.31
N ILE A 11 5.77 -4.62 0.81
CA ILE A 11 5.62 -5.26 2.12
C ILE A 11 5.15 -6.72 2.00
N THR A 12 5.33 -7.34 0.83
CA THR A 12 4.88 -8.72 0.57
C THR A 12 5.55 -9.77 1.46
N SER A 13 6.74 -9.46 1.97
CA SER A 13 7.49 -10.33 2.89
C SER A 13 7.36 -9.91 4.36
N GLU A 14 6.61 -8.84 4.65
CA GLU A 14 6.49 -8.29 5.99
C GLU A 14 5.20 -8.68 6.67
N VAL A 15 5.31 -8.90 7.97
CA VAL A 15 4.20 -9.25 8.86
C VAL A 15 3.93 -8.08 9.80
N CYS A 16 2.70 -8.00 10.32
CA CYS A 16 2.34 -6.96 11.29
C CYS A 16 3.30 -6.97 12.51
N PRO A 17 3.64 -5.79 13.05
CA PRO A 17 3.16 -4.45 12.68
C PRO A 17 4.02 -3.71 11.64
N MET A 18 5.06 -4.34 11.06
CA MET A 18 5.99 -3.66 10.13
C MET A 18 5.28 -3.07 8.91
N THR A 19 4.27 -3.76 8.38
CA THR A 19 3.43 -3.34 7.26
C THR A 19 2.79 -1.96 7.50
N PHE A 20 2.24 -1.74 8.69
CA PHE A 20 1.66 -0.45 9.09
C PHE A 20 2.74 0.62 9.23
N VAL A 21 3.82 0.30 9.96
CA VAL A 21 4.90 1.27 10.23
C VAL A 21 5.52 1.77 8.93
N LYS A 22 5.81 0.86 7.97
CA LYS A 22 6.36 1.25 6.67
C LYS A 22 5.38 2.04 5.81
N THR A 23 4.10 1.63 5.78
CA THR A 23 3.07 2.37 5.05
C THR A 23 2.96 3.80 5.59
N ARG A 24 2.89 3.95 6.92
CA ARG A 24 2.85 5.26 7.57
C ARG A 24 4.11 6.08 7.27
N LEU A 25 5.30 5.51 7.40
CA LEU A 25 6.57 6.19 7.09
C LEU A 25 6.63 6.65 5.64
N LEU A 26 6.07 5.87 4.71
CA LEU A 26 5.96 6.26 3.31
C LEU A 26 5.06 7.49 3.17
N ILE A 27 3.88 7.46 3.77
CA ILE A 27 2.90 8.56 3.68
C ILE A 27 3.39 9.82 4.41
N GLU A 28 4.14 9.68 5.48
CA GLU A 28 4.80 10.80 6.15
C GLU A 28 5.88 11.44 5.28
N LYS A 29 6.56 10.65 4.43
CA LYS A 29 7.53 11.14 3.45
C LYS A 29 6.88 11.73 2.20
N MET A 30 5.68 11.28 1.84
CA MET A 30 4.90 11.83 0.71
C MET A 30 4.48 13.27 0.97
N GLY A 31 4.44 14.08 -0.07
CA GLY A 31 3.81 15.38 -0.14
C GLY A 31 2.31 15.29 -0.41
N THR A 32 1.59 16.37 -0.08
CA THR A 32 0.16 16.51 -0.39
C THR A 32 -0.07 16.46 -1.90
N GLY A 33 -0.94 15.56 -2.35
CA GLY A 33 -1.22 15.30 -3.76
C GLY A 33 -0.43 14.16 -4.39
N GLU A 34 0.63 13.67 -3.73
CA GLU A 34 1.43 12.55 -4.23
C GLU A 34 0.70 11.20 -4.06
N THR A 35 1.07 10.25 -4.92
CA THR A 35 0.49 8.90 -4.94
C THR A 35 1.52 7.85 -4.57
N ALA A 36 1.06 6.82 -3.86
CA ALA A 36 1.88 5.67 -3.48
C ALA A 36 1.22 4.37 -3.89
N GLU A 37 2.03 3.45 -4.37
CA GLU A 37 1.66 2.07 -4.60
C GLU A 37 2.29 1.16 -3.55
N ILE A 38 1.47 0.35 -2.89
CA ILE A 38 1.88 -0.55 -1.82
C ILE A 38 1.59 -1.96 -2.28
N ARG A 39 2.62 -2.79 -2.39
CA ARG A 39 2.50 -4.22 -2.69
C ARG A 39 2.47 -5.04 -1.41
N LEU A 40 1.42 -5.81 -1.23
CA LEU A 40 1.20 -6.66 -0.06
C LEU A 40 0.62 -8.01 -0.46
N THR A 41 0.75 -9.00 0.41
CA THR A 41 0.09 -10.29 0.21
C THR A 41 -1.40 -10.18 0.52
N GLY A 42 -2.22 -11.04 -0.07
CA GLY A 42 -3.63 -11.19 0.31
C GLY A 42 -3.79 -11.63 1.77
N GLY A 43 -4.99 -11.42 2.32
CA GLY A 43 -5.34 -11.73 3.71
C GLY A 43 -5.18 -10.53 4.64
N GLU A 44 -4.54 -10.73 5.79
CA GLU A 44 -4.46 -9.77 6.89
C GLU A 44 -3.95 -8.35 6.51
N PRO A 45 -2.85 -8.19 5.73
CA PRO A 45 -2.39 -6.84 5.39
C PRO A 45 -3.31 -6.17 4.36
N LEU A 46 -4.07 -6.93 3.56
CA LEU A 46 -5.02 -6.38 2.59
C LEU A 46 -6.23 -5.74 3.26
N GLU A 47 -6.56 -6.13 4.49
CA GLU A 47 -7.63 -5.52 5.26
C GLU A 47 -7.09 -4.40 6.17
N ASN A 48 -5.96 -4.66 6.84
CA ASN A 48 -5.40 -3.73 7.83
C ASN A 48 -4.77 -2.49 7.21
N VAL A 49 -4.06 -2.61 6.08
CA VAL A 49 -3.38 -1.47 5.45
C VAL A 49 -4.38 -0.43 4.91
N PRO A 50 -5.40 -0.77 4.10
CA PRO A 50 -6.37 0.23 3.66
C PRO A 50 -7.17 0.83 4.82
N ALA A 51 -7.52 0.04 5.84
CA ALA A 51 -8.16 0.58 7.05
C ALA A 51 -7.29 1.67 7.69
N SER A 52 -5.99 1.37 7.88
CA SER A 52 -5.00 2.30 8.42
C SER A 52 -4.84 3.57 7.60
N VAL A 53 -4.77 3.45 6.27
CA VAL A 53 -4.67 4.59 5.34
C VAL A 53 -5.89 5.50 5.47
N THR A 54 -7.08 4.89 5.59
CA THR A 54 -8.34 5.61 5.78
C THR A 54 -8.39 6.28 7.15
N GLU A 55 -7.93 5.62 8.21
CA GLU A 55 -7.82 6.19 9.57
C GLU A 55 -6.85 7.37 9.64
N LEU A 56 -5.78 7.34 8.85
CA LEU A 56 -4.85 8.46 8.71
C LEU A 56 -5.44 9.64 7.92
N GLY A 57 -6.61 9.47 7.28
CA GLY A 57 -7.29 10.51 6.52
C GLY A 57 -6.81 10.62 5.06
N HIS A 58 -6.20 9.57 4.51
CA HIS A 58 -5.75 9.54 3.12
C HIS A 58 -6.76 8.85 2.22
N THR A 59 -6.67 9.11 0.92
CA THR A 59 -7.59 8.57 -0.08
C THR A 59 -7.04 7.28 -0.67
N ILE A 60 -7.82 6.21 -0.66
CA ILE A 60 -7.48 4.99 -1.41
C ILE A 60 -7.96 5.17 -2.84
N LEU A 61 -7.03 5.10 -3.80
CA LEU A 61 -7.35 5.18 -5.23
C LEU A 61 -7.92 3.87 -5.77
N GLY A 62 -7.42 2.74 -5.27
CA GLY A 62 -7.88 1.43 -5.69
C GLY A 62 -6.98 0.29 -5.22
N ILE A 63 -7.47 -0.94 -5.39
CA ILE A 63 -6.73 -2.16 -5.10
C ILE A 63 -6.77 -3.02 -6.34
N GLU A 64 -5.60 -3.39 -6.86
CA GLU A 64 -5.47 -4.29 -8.00
C GLU A 64 -4.70 -5.55 -7.61
N ARG A 65 -5.07 -6.67 -8.24
CA ARG A 65 -4.34 -7.93 -8.06
C ARG A 65 -3.15 -7.93 -9.01
N ASP A 66 -1.95 -7.92 -8.46
CA ASP A 66 -0.69 -7.91 -9.21
C ASP A 66 -0.31 -9.32 -9.68
N GLY A 67 -0.69 -10.34 -8.91
CA GLY A 67 -0.47 -11.74 -9.29
C GLY A 67 -0.50 -12.67 -8.09
N ALA A 68 0.16 -13.81 -8.22
CA ALA A 68 0.38 -14.75 -7.13
C ALA A 68 1.85 -15.17 -7.11
N LYS A 69 2.49 -15.10 -5.95
CA LYS A 69 3.89 -15.52 -5.76
C LYS A 69 3.88 -16.82 -4.96
N GLY A 70 3.79 -17.94 -5.67
CA GLY A 70 3.59 -19.27 -5.06
C GLY A 70 2.14 -19.45 -4.61
N ASP A 71 1.93 -19.82 -3.34
CA ASP A 71 0.60 -20.02 -2.73
C ASP A 71 -0.05 -18.72 -2.22
N LYS A 72 0.67 -17.58 -2.28
CA LYS A 72 0.19 -16.29 -1.77
C LYS A 72 -0.21 -15.36 -2.90
N GLU A 73 -1.44 -14.86 -2.86
CA GLU A 73 -1.92 -13.78 -3.74
C GLU A 73 -1.20 -12.46 -3.39
N ILE A 74 -0.86 -11.66 -4.38
CA ILE A 74 -0.21 -10.34 -4.25
C ILE A 74 -1.15 -9.27 -4.77
N HIS A 75 -1.30 -8.21 -3.99
CA HIS A 75 -2.18 -7.09 -4.25
C HIS A 75 -1.39 -5.79 -4.22
N CYS A 76 -1.67 -4.90 -5.17
CA CYS A 76 -1.23 -3.52 -5.22
C CYS A 76 -2.35 -2.62 -4.69
N LEU A 77 -2.14 -2.01 -3.53
CA LEU A 77 -2.98 -0.95 -2.99
C LEU A 77 -2.42 0.40 -3.44
N ARG A 78 -3.24 1.18 -4.13
CA ARG A 78 -2.92 2.54 -4.59
C ARG A 78 -3.58 3.55 -3.67
N ILE A 79 -2.80 4.50 -3.17
CA ILE A 79 -3.27 5.54 -2.26
C ILE A 79 -2.78 6.91 -2.72
N GLN A 80 -3.51 7.94 -2.34
CA GLN A 80 -3.18 9.34 -2.56
C GLN A 80 -3.21 10.09 -1.24
N LYS A 81 -2.14 10.83 -0.98
CA LYS A 81 -2.09 11.73 0.17
C LYS A 81 -2.91 12.97 -0.15
N THR A 82 -3.96 13.19 0.64
CA THR A 82 -4.81 14.38 0.59
C THR A 82 -4.20 15.55 1.35
#